data_AF-A0A1X6N1X7-F1
#
_entry.id   AF-A0A1X6N1X7-F1
#
_cell.length_a   1.000
_cell.length_b   1.000
_cell.length_c   1.000
_cell.angle_alpha   90.00
_cell.angle_beta   90.00
_cell.angle_gamma   90.00
#
_symmetry.space_group_name_H-M   'P 1'
#
loop_
_entity.id
_entity.type
_entity.pdbx_description
1 polymer ?
#
loop_
_entity_poly.entity_id
_entity_poly.type
_entity_poly.pdbx_seq_one_letter_code
_entity_poly.pdbx_strand_id
1 'polypeptide(L)'
;MFQIRAFKELAIAVAVTVSIWDHLLRFVMEVELVWRQPMSIPSTVVLANAYGVELSMIYLAYVLSGLRAALTDLTCHVSVIFVGIYGTISIGISQLALVLRVYILWDNRYIARSMLIAGFVVCYGISAAFSIIAAKNEAGTIQYALPLHECFLPSKSTYLTGTWAGMVLFDVYVLSLVIVNTLSKPRRRDSEIFAHLRRDGILTFVFVLAIRLIPLFQNIYGDRHMVPRQHSLYKTVPQGTTG
;
A
#
# COMPACT_ATOMS: atom_id res chain seq x y z
N MET A 1 -5.77 10.43 -24.80
CA MET A 1 -6.32 10.86 -23.50
C MET A 1 -7.63 10.13 -23.17
N PHE A 2 -8.61 10.09 -24.08
CA PHE A 2 -9.89 9.37 -23.87
C PHE A 2 -9.74 7.87 -23.55
N GLN A 3 -8.92 7.12 -24.31
CA GLN A 3 -8.72 5.68 -24.04
C GLN A 3 -8.07 5.40 -22.67
N ILE A 4 -7.15 6.26 -22.23
CA ILE A 4 -6.48 6.13 -20.92
C ILE A 4 -7.49 6.33 -19.79
N ARG A 5 -8.36 7.34 -19.92
CA ARG A 5 -9.43 7.60 -18.95
C ARG A 5 -10.40 6.41 -18.88
N ALA A 6 -10.93 5.96 -20.02
CA ALA A 6 -11.88 4.84 -20.06
C ALA A 6 -11.31 3.55 -19.46
N PHE A 7 -10.04 3.22 -19.75
CA PHE A 7 -9.38 2.06 -19.16
C PHE A 7 -9.26 2.18 -17.63
N LYS A 8 -8.89 3.35 -17.14
CA LYS A 8 -8.78 3.62 -15.70
C LYS A 8 -10.12 3.48 -14.98
N GLU A 9 -11.18 4.07 -15.52
CA GLU A 9 -12.54 3.97 -14.96
C GLU A 9 -12.98 2.51 -14.82
N LEU A 10 -12.77 1.71 -15.87
CA LEU A 10 -13.09 0.29 -15.87
C LEU A 10 -12.26 -0.46 -14.81
N ALA A 11 -10.95 -0.19 -14.73
CA ALA A 11 -10.08 -0.84 -13.76
C ALA A 11 -10.50 -0.56 -12.31
N ILE A 12 -10.90 0.67 -12.01
CA ILE A 12 -11.37 1.08 -10.69
C ILE A 12 -12.71 0.42 -10.36
N ALA A 13 -13.65 0.42 -11.30
CA ALA A 13 -14.95 -0.22 -11.10
C ALA A 13 -14.80 -1.73 -10.85
N VAL A 14 -13.93 -2.41 -11.61
CA VAL A 14 -13.61 -3.83 -11.40
C VAL A 14 -12.96 -4.03 -10.03
N ALA A 15 -11.98 -3.20 -9.66
CA ALA A 15 -11.30 -3.32 -8.37
C ALA A 15 -12.27 -3.20 -7.19
N VAL A 16 -13.14 -2.19 -7.19
CA VAL A 16 -14.16 -2.00 -6.13
C VAL A 16 -15.16 -3.15 -6.11
N THR A 17 -15.62 -3.62 -7.27
CA THR A 17 -16.58 -4.72 -7.36
C THR A 17 -16.00 -6.01 -6.78
N VAL A 18 -14.76 -6.33 -7.15
CA VAL A 18 -14.04 -7.52 -6.63
C VAL A 18 -13.81 -7.39 -5.13
N SER A 19 -13.44 -6.19 -4.65
CA SER A 19 -13.21 -5.92 -3.22
C SER A 19 -14.48 -6.12 -2.39
N ILE A 20 -15.61 -5.54 -2.84
CA ILE A 20 -16.91 -5.70 -2.19
C ILE A 20 -17.34 -7.18 -2.20
N TRP A 21 -17.19 -7.85 -3.35
CA TRP A 21 -17.55 -9.27 -3.47
C TRP A 21 -16.74 -10.15 -2.50
N ASP A 22 -15.43 -9.93 -2.44
CA ASP A 22 -14.55 -10.64 -1.52
C ASP A 22 -14.88 -10.33 -0.04
N HIS A 23 -15.23 -9.08 0.29
CA HIS A 23 -15.69 -8.72 1.63
C HIS A 23 -16.97 -9.47 2.01
N LEU A 24 -17.94 -9.57 1.09
CA LEU A 24 -19.18 -10.33 1.31
C LEU A 24 -18.92 -11.81 1.57
N LEU A 25 -17.96 -12.42 0.85
CA LEU A 25 -17.57 -13.81 1.07
C LEU A 25 -16.93 -14.03 2.44
N ARG A 26 -16.12 -13.07 2.92
CA ARG A 26 -15.44 -13.16 4.22
C ARG A 26 -16.33 -12.79 5.40
N PHE A 27 -17.39 -12.02 5.17
CA PHE A 27 -18.23 -11.46 6.22
C PHE A 27 -18.82 -12.53 7.16
N VAL A 28 -19.25 -13.68 6.62
CA VAL A 28 -19.80 -14.77 7.46
C VAL A 28 -18.77 -15.30 8.45
N MET A 29 -17.54 -15.54 7.98
CA MET A 29 -16.44 -15.99 8.84
C MET A 29 -16.02 -14.91 9.83
N GLU A 30 -16.04 -13.65 9.40
CA GLU A 30 -15.71 -12.50 10.24
C GLU A 30 -16.70 -12.37 11.40
N VAL A 31 -17.99 -12.48 11.13
CA VAL A 31 -19.03 -12.45 12.16
C VAL A 31 -18.81 -13.58 13.17
N GLU A 32 -18.53 -14.79 12.72
CA GLU A 32 -18.35 -15.94 13.59
C GLU A 32 -17.07 -15.86 14.44
N LEU A 33 -15.94 -15.44 13.84
CA LEU A 33 -14.63 -15.47 14.48
C LEU A 33 -14.28 -14.19 15.24
N VAL A 34 -14.78 -13.05 14.80
CA VAL A 34 -14.38 -11.72 15.29
C VAL A 34 -15.49 -11.09 16.11
N TRP A 35 -16.71 -11.01 15.55
CA TRP A 35 -17.81 -10.27 16.18
C TRP A 35 -18.45 -11.02 17.35
N ARG A 36 -18.47 -12.36 17.31
CA ARG A 36 -19.00 -13.16 18.42
C ARG A 36 -18.02 -13.32 19.58
N GLN A 37 -16.75 -12.97 19.40
CA GLN A 37 -15.73 -13.01 20.45
C GLN A 37 -15.65 -11.68 21.20
N PRO A 38 -15.21 -11.66 22.47
CA PRO A 38 -15.00 -10.41 23.18
C PRO A 38 -13.95 -9.55 22.43
N MET A 39 -14.28 -8.28 22.21
CA MET A 39 -13.43 -7.35 21.46
C MET A 39 -12.08 -7.16 22.16
N SER A 40 -11.05 -7.76 21.59
CA SER A 40 -9.66 -7.57 21.98
C SER A 40 -9.02 -6.47 21.12
N ILE A 41 -7.99 -5.81 21.64
CA ILE A 41 -7.23 -4.78 20.89
C ILE A 41 -6.80 -5.26 19.49
N PRO A 42 -6.18 -6.45 19.31
CA PRO A 42 -5.79 -6.90 17.97
C PRO A 42 -6.99 -7.14 17.05
N SER A 43 -8.11 -7.63 17.60
CA SER A 43 -9.36 -7.81 16.85
C SER A 43 -9.87 -6.46 16.30
N THR A 44 -9.94 -5.43 17.15
CA THR A 44 -10.36 -4.08 16.75
C THR A 44 -9.45 -3.47 15.68
N VAL A 45 -8.12 -3.61 15.83
CA VAL A 45 -7.15 -3.06 14.87
C VAL A 45 -7.27 -3.72 13.50
N VAL A 46 -7.44 -5.05 13.47
CA VAL A 46 -7.60 -5.79 12.20
C VAL A 46 -8.92 -5.40 11.53
N LEU A 47 -10.00 -5.30 12.30
CA LEU A 47 -11.32 -4.89 11.81
C LEU A 47 -11.27 -3.47 11.23
N ALA A 48 -10.71 -2.53 11.97
CA ALA A 48 -10.59 -1.13 11.55
C ALA A 48 -9.75 -0.99 10.27
N ASN A 49 -8.68 -1.79 10.13
CA ASN A 49 -7.88 -1.81 8.91
C ASN A 49 -8.65 -2.42 7.74
N ALA A 50 -9.37 -3.53 7.95
CA ALA A 50 -10.16 -4.17 6.89
C ALA A 50 -11.22 -3.22 6.32
N TYR A 51 -12.11 -2.70 7.17
CA TYR A 51 -13.15 -1.76 6.72
C TYR A 51 -12.57 -0.45 6.23
N GLY A 52 -11.49 0.03 6.83
CA GLY A 52 -10.84 1.25 6.41
C GLY A 52 -10.25 1.13 5.00
N VAL A 53 -9.62 0.01 4.65
CA VAL A 53 -9.10 -0.24 3.29
C VAL A 53 -10.25 -0.21 2.29
N GLU A 54 -11.34 -0.93 2.55
CA GLU A 54 -12.52 -0.94 1.68
C GLU A 54 -13.10 0.47 1.48
N LEU A 55 -13.29 1.20 2.58
CA LEU A 55 -13.77 2.59 2.53
C LEU A 55 -12.83 3.49 1.74
N SER A 56 -11.51 3.32 1.91
CA SER A 56 -10.50 4.09 1.17
C SER A 56 -10.51 3.77 -0.33
N MET A 57 -10.77 2.52 -0.72
CA MET A 57 -10.89 2.12 -2.12
C MET A 57 -12.16 2.71 -2.75
N ILE A 58 -13.28 2.71 -2.04
CA ILE A 58 -14.52 3.37 -2.48
C ILE A 58 -14.30 4.88 -2.62
N TYR A 59 -13.62 5.49 -1.65
CA TYR A 59 -13.28 6.90 -1.70
C TYR A 59 -12.37 7.23 -2.89
N LEU A 60 -11.33 6.43 -3.13
CA LEU A 60 -10.46 6.57 -4.30
C LEU A 60 -11.24 6.42 -5.60
N ALA A 61 -12.16 5.45 -5.68
CA ALA A 61 -13.00 5.27 -6.84
C ALA A 61 -13.91 6.48 -7.09
N TYR A 62 -14.52 7.03 -6.04
CA TYR A 62 -15.30 8.25 -6.13
C TYR A 62 -14.46 9.45 -6.60
N VAL A 63 -13.25 9.63 -6.05
CA VAL A 63 -12.34 10.72 -6.40
C VAL A 63 -11.83 10.59 -7.84
N LEU A 64 -11.51 9.38 -8.27
CA LEU A 64 -10.84 9.11 -9.53
C LEU A 64 -11.79 8.87 -10.70
N SER A 65 -13.09 8.66 -10.44
CA SER A 65 -14.06 8.29 -11.49
C SER A 65 -14.58 9.45 -12.34
N GLY A 66 -14.20 10.67 -11.98
CA GLY A 66 -14.74 11.88 -12.61
C GLY A 66 -16.24 12.10 -12.40
N LEU A 67 -16.89 11.33 -11.50
CA LEU A 67 -18.28 11.52 -11.09
C LEU A 67 -18.48 12.77 -10.21
N ARG A 68 -17.40 13.31 -9.67
CA ARG A 68 -17.43 14.49 -8.79
C ARG A 68 -17.30 15.79 -9.60
N ALA A 69 -17.82 16.89 -9.05
CA ALA A 69 -17.62 18.23 -9.59
C ALA A 69 -16.14 18.66 -9.54
N ALA A 70 -15.75 19.68 -10.33
CA ALA A 70 -14.39 20.19 -10.34
C ALA A 70 -13.89 20.47 -8.91
N LEU A 71 -12.71 19.93 -8.58
CA LEU A 71 -12.23 20.00 -7.21
C LEU A 71 -11.53 21.32 -6.94
N THR A 72 -11.72 21.84 -5.74
CA THR A 72 -10.87 22.93 -5.26
C THR A 72 -9.45 22.41 -5.06
N ASP A 73 -8.47 23.29 -5.28
CA ASP A 73 -7.05 22.99 -5.10
C ASP A 73 -6.75 22.50 -3.67
N LEU A 74 -7.44 23.09 -2.68
CA LEU A 74 -7.34 22.69 -1.27
C LEU A 74 -7.82 21.26 -1.04
N THR A 75 -9.02 20.89 -1.53
CA THR A 75 -9.52 19.52 -1.37
C THR A 75 -8.61 18.54 -2.10
N CYS A 76 -8.00 18.95 -3.21
CA CYS A 76 -7.13 18.11 -4.02
C CYS A 76 -5.87 17.73 -3.23
N HIS A 77 -5.24 18.75 -2.66
CA HIS A 77 -4.09 18.62 -1.79
C HIS A 77 -4.37 17.74 -0.56
N VAL A 78 -5.45 18.03 0.18
CA VAL A 78 -5.84 17.26 1.38
C VAL A 78 -6.12 15.80 1.02
N SER A 79 -6.81 15.54 -0.08
CA SER A 79 -7.15 14.18 -0.52
C SER A 79 -5.92 13.34 -0.80
N VAL A 80 -4.93 13.90 -1.52
CA VAL A 80 -3.70 13.18 -1.88
C VAL A 80 -2.85 12.89 -0.64
N ILE A 81 -2.67 13.87 0.24
CA ILE A 81 -1.91 13.68 1.49
C ILE A 81 -2.60 12.64 2.38
N PHE A 82 -3.92 12.74 2.53
CA PHE A 82 -4.71 11.80 3.31
C PHE A 82 -4.55 10.36 2.79
N VAL A 83 -4.72 10.15 1.49
CA VAL A 83 -4.54 8.83 0.86
C VAL A 83 -3.12 8.30 1.07
N GLY A 84 -2.11 9.14 0.93
CA GLY A 84 -0.72 8.74 1.14
C GLY A 84 -0.44 8.29 2.58
N ILE A 85 -0.84 9.09 3.57
CA ILE A 85 -0.65 8.78 4.99
C ILE A 85 -1.46 7.55 5.39
N TYR A 86 -2.75 7.53 5.02
CA TYR A 86 -3.64 6.42 5.34
C TYR A 86 -3.15 5.11 4.72
N GLY A 87 -2.73 5.15 3.45
CA GLY A 87 -2.15 4.00 2.75
C GLY A 87 -0.90 3.46 3.46
N THR A 88 0.01 4.32 3.88
CA THR A 88 1.20 3.91 4.64
C THR A 88 0.81 3.20 5.94
N ILE A 89 -0.10 3.79 6.73
CA ILE A 89 -0.58 3.20 8.00
C ILE A 89 -1.22 1.84 7.76
N SER A 90 -2.10 1.73 6.76
CA SER A 90 -2.80 0.50 6.45
C SER A 90 -1.84 -0.62 6.00
N ILE A 91 -0.84 -0.28 5.18
CA ILE A 91 0.22 -1.22 4.80
C ILE A 91 0.98 -1.70 6.05
N GLY A 92 1.30 -0.80 6.98
CA GLY A 92 1.96 -1.14 8.24
C GLY A 92 1.16 -2.12 9.09
N ILE A 93 -0.14 -1.85 9.27
CA ILE A 93 -1.03 -2.76 10.02
C ILE A 93 -1.11 -4.13 9.34
N SER A 94 -1.25 -4.15 8.01
CA SER A 94 -1.31 -5.38 7.24
C SER A 94 -0.02 -6.21 7.35
N GLN A 95 1.15 -5.56 7.32
CA GLN A 95 2.44 -6.21 7.56
C GLN A 95 2.54 -6.78 8.98
N LEU A 96 2.10 -6.02 9.98
CA LEU A 96 2.09 -6.49 11.36
C LEU A 96 1.18 -7.72 11.52
N ALA A 97 0.00 -7.74 10.90
CA ALA A 97 -0.90 -8.88 10.92
C ALA A 97 -0.27 -10.13 10.27
N LEU A 98 0.44 -9.98 9.15
CA LEU A 98 1.18 -11.08 8.51
C LEU A 98 2.28 -11.64 9.43
N VAL A 99 3.03 -10.76 10.11
CA VAL A 99 4.07 -11.14 11.07
C VAL A 99 3.49 -11.89 12.25
N LEU A 100 2.36 -11.41 12.80
CA LEU A 100 1.67 -12.06 13.91
C LEU A 100 1.21 -13.47 13.53
N ARG A 101 0.73 -13.68 12.31
CA ARG A 101 0.35 -15.01 11.81
C ARG A 101 1.55 -15.97 11.75
N VAL A 102 2.69 -15.51 11.24
CA VAL A 102 3.93 -16.32 11.21
C VAL A 102 4.41 -16.64 12.62
N TYR A 103 4.31 -15.66 13.53
CA TYR A 103 4.67 -15.85 14.92
C TYR A 103 3.82 -16.91 15.62
N ILE A 104 2.49 -16.88 15.45
CA ILE A 104 1.59 -17.91 16.02
C ILE A 104 1.96 -19.31 15.52
N LEU A 105 2.41 -19.41 14.28
CA LEU A 105 2.84 -20.69 13.69
C LEU A 105 4.19 -21.20 14.25
N TRP A 106 5.02 -20.33 14.81
CA TRP A 106 6.36 -20.65 15.32
C TRP A 106 6.44 -20.93 16.82
N ASP A 107 5.33 -21.39 17.40
CA ASP A 107 5.27 -21.94 18.76
C ASP A 107 5.92 -21.04 19.82
N ASN A 108 5.62 -19.73 19.72
CA ASN A 108 5.89 -18.73 20.76
C ASN A 108 7.37 -18.58 21.20
N ARG A 109 8.35 -18.86 20.33
CA ARG A 109 9.76 -18.61 20.66
C ARG A 109 10.04 -17.10 20.79
N TYR A 110 10.40 -16.66 21.99
CA TYR A 110 10.63 -15.23 22.32
C TYR A 110 11.70 -14.57 21.44
N ILE A 111 12.72 -15.32 21.01
CA ILE A 111 13.78 -14.83 20.11
C ILE A 111 13.21 -14.44 18.75
N ALA A 112 12.41 -15.33 18.14
CA ALA A 112 11.83 -15.09 16.83
C ALA A 112 10.85 -13.89 16.87
N ARG A 113 10.07 -13.78 17.96
CA ARG A 113 9.21 -12.61 18.20
C ARG A 113 10.02 -11.31 18.25
N SER A 114 11.10 -11.31 19.05
CA SER A 114 11.94 -10.12 19.21
C SER A 114 12.57 -9.69 17.87
N MET A 115 13.10 -10.65 17.10
CA MET A 115 13.67 -10.37 15.78
C MET A 115 12.64 -9.80 14.80
N LEU A 116 11.44 -10.37 14.74
CA LEU A 116 10.37 -9.91 13.86
C LEU A 116 9.89 -8.49 14.23
N ILE A 117 9.67 -8.22 15.53
CA ILE A 117 9.25 -6.91 16.00
C ILE A 117 10.36 -5.87 15.77
N ALA A 118 11.62 -6.20 16.07
CA ALA A 118 12.74 -5.32 15.85
C ALA A 118 12.91 -4.97 14.36
N GLY A 119 12.84 -5.98 13.48
CA GLY A 119 12.87 -5.78 12.03
C GLY A 119 11.72 -4.90 11.54
N PHE A 120 10.52 -5.08 12.08
CA PHE A 120 9.35 -4.26 11.75
C PHE A 120 9.56 -2.82 12.17
N VAL A 121 9.91 -2.56 13.43
CA VAL A 121 10.12 -1.21 13.96
C VAL A 121 11.20 -0.47 13.16
N VAL A 122 12.31 -1.13 12.83
CA VAL A 122 13.40 -0.51 12.06
C VAL A 122 13.00 -0.24 10.62
N CYS A 123 12.55 -1.25 9.87
CA CYS A 123 12.29 -1.10 8.43
C CYS A 123 11.04 -0.25 8.15
N TYR A 124 9.98 -0.46 8.92
CA TYR A 124 8.77 0.35 8.80
C TYR A 124 8.98 1.76 9.33
N GLY A 125 9.78 1.95 10.40
CA GLY A 125 10.16 3.27 10.89
C GLY A 125 10.90 4.10 9.83
N ILE A 126 11.85 3.49 9.11
CA ILE A 126 12.53 4.10 7.97
C ILE A 126 11.51 4.46 6.87
N SER A 127 10.62 3.54 6.52
CA SER A 127 9.62 3.73 5.47
C SER A 127 8.65 4.89 5.80
N ALA A 128 8.20 4.95 7.07
CA ALA A 128 7.31 5.98 7.57
C ALA A 128 8.00 7.35 7.63
N ALA A 129 9.26 7.41 8.07
CA ALA A 129 10.04 8.64 8.06
C ALA A 129 10.19 9.20 6.65
N PHE A 130 10.55 8.35 5.67
CA PHE A 130 10.60 8.74 4.27
C PHE A 130 9.24 9.19 3.72
N SER A 131 8.15 8.52 4.12
CA SER A 131 6.80 8.89 3.69
C SER A 131 6.39 10.27 4.22
N ILE A 132 6.72 10.60 5.47
CA ILE A 132 6.46 11.92 6.06
C ILE A 132 7.28 13.01 5.36
N ILE A 133 8.55 12.74 5.06
CA ILE A 133 9.41 13.68 4.34
C ILE A 133 8.90 13.89 2.90
N ALA A 134 8.48 12.82 2.22
CA ALA A 134 7.88 12.89 0.90
C ALA A 134 6.62 13.77 0.92
N ALA A 135 5.70 13.51 1.85
CA ALA A 135 4.46 14.29 1.98
C ALA A 135 4.72 15.78 2.20
N LYS A 136 5.72 16.14 3.03
CA LYS A 136 6.09 17.54 3.26
C LYS A 136 6.66 18.23 2.03
N ASN A 137 7.51 17.53 1.27
CA ASN A 137 8.14 18.10 0.08
C ASN A 137 7.18 18.19 -1.10
N GLU A 138 6.25 17.23 -1.20
CA GLU A 138 5.31 17.14 -2.31
C GLU A 138 4.05 17.97 -2.09
N ALA A 139 3.71 18.35 -0.84
CA ALA A 139 2.56 19.17 -0.53
C ALA A 139 2.48 20.42 -1.43
N GLY A 140 3.57 21.18 -1.57
CA GLY A 140 3.57 22.41 -2.36
C GLY A 140 3.50 22.22 -3.88
N THR A 141 3.62 21.00 -4.40
CA THR A 141 3.70 20.75 -5.85
C THR A 141 2.44 20.12 -6.43
N ILE A 142 1.48 19.74 -5.59
CA ILE A 142 0.21 19.10 -6.04
C ILE A 142 -0.57 20.09 -6.90
N GLN A 143 -0.97 19.66 -8.09
CA GLN A 143 -1.76 20.47 -9.01
C GLN A 143 -2.98 19.69 -9.52
N TYR A 144 -4.09 20.40 -9.72
CA TYR A 144 -5.29 19.86 -10.34
C TYR A 144 -5.22 19.99 -11.88
N ALA A 145 -5.27 18.87 -12.59
CA ALA A 145 -5.31 18.85 -14.05
C ALA A 145 -6.76 18.78 -14.57
N LEU A 146 -7.27 19.89 -15.10
CA LEU A 146 -8.59 19.97 -15.74
C LEU A 146 -8.84 18.89 -16.83
N PRO A 147 -7.90 18.57 -17.74
CA PRO A 147 -8.14 17.59 -18.80
C PRO A 147 -8.38 16.17 -18.28
N LEU A 148 -7.79 15.84 -17.12
CA LEU A 148 -7.89 14.52 -16.49
C LEU A 148 -8.90 14.50 -15.34
N HIS A 149 -9.38 15.67 -14.89
CA HIS A 149 -10.19 15.85 -13.68
C HIS A 149 -9.53 15.27 -12.42
N GLU A 150 -8.20 15.27 -12.38
CA GLU A 150 -7.40 14.55 -11.39
C GLU A 150 -6.36 15.43 -10.73
N CYS A 151 -6.04 15.07 -9.49
CA CYS A 151 -4.89 15.58 -8.78
C CYS A 151 -3.66 14.81 -9.23
N PHE A 152 -2.62 15.50 -9.66
CA PHE A 152 -1.36 14.86 -10.01
C PHE A 152 -0.18 15.53 -9.30
N LEU A 153 0.84 14.73 -9.03
CA LEU A 153 2.13 15.20 -8.56
C LEU A 153 3.05 15.35 -9.77
N PRO A 154 3.44 16.58 -10.15
CA PRO A 154 4.30 16.82 -11.31
C PRO A 154 5.72 16.31 -11.10
N SER A 155 6.22 16.35 -9.86
CA SER A 155 7.55 15.86 -9.49
C SER A 155 7.41 14.77 -8.44
N LYS A 156 7.99 13.61 -8.70
CA LYS A 156 8.11 12.55 -7.70
C LYS A 156 9.33 12.84 -6.84
N SER A 157 9.19 12.71 -5.53
CA SER A 157 10.32 12.86 -4.64
C SER A 157 11.13 11.57 -4.54
N THR A 158 12.46 11.67 -4.48
CA THR A 158 13.36 10.54 -4.18
C THR A 158 13.02 9.85 -2.87
N TYR A 159 12.37 10.55 -1.94
CA TYR A 159 11.91 9.98 -0.67
C TYR A 159 10.81 8.93 -0.86
N LEU A 160 9.99 9.01 -1.92
CA LEU A 160 8.99 7.99 -2.22
C LEU A 160 9.66 6.65 -2.59
N THR A 161 10.79 6.68 -3.30
CA THR A 161 11.64 5.51 -3.53
C THR A 161 12.13 4.91 -2.21
N GLY A 162 12.54 5.76 -1.26
CA GLY A 162 12.94 5.33 0.08
C GLY A 162 11.83 4.62 0.86
N THR A 163 10.59 5.12 0.77
CA THR A 163 9.41 4.49 1.39
C THR A 163 9.19 3.07 0.87
N TRP A 164 9.19 2.88 -0.45
CA TRP A 164 8.99 1.54 -1.04
C TRP A 164 10.18 0.61 -0.79
N ALA A 165 11.40 1.14 -0.83
CA ALA A 165 12.61 0.38 -0.56
C ALA A 165 12.62 -0.20 0.86
N GLY A 166 12.21 0.59 1.86
CA GLY A 166 12.11 0.12 3.25
C GLY A 166 11.06 -0.99 3.42
N MET A 167 9.93 -0.91 2.72
CA MET A 167 8.91 -1.97 2.74
C MET A 167 9.40 -3.26 2.07
N VAL A 168 10.08 -3.16 0.92
CA VAL A 168 10.69 -4.30 0.23
C VAL A 168 11.79 -4.94 1.08
N LEU A 169 12.62 -4.12 1.73
CA LEU A 169 13.66 -4.59 2.64
C LEU A 169 13.07 -5.42 3.78
N PHE A 170 11.94 -4.98 4.35
CA PHE A 170 11.24 -5.73 5.38
C PHE A 170 10.72 -7.09 4.86
N ASP A 171 10.13 -7.12 3.67
CA ASP A 171 9.63 -8.38 3.09
C ASP A 171 10.76 -9.37 2.84
N VAL A 172 11.89 -8.91 2.30
CA VAL A 172 13.09 -9.74 2.10
C VAL A 172 13.62 -10.24 3.44
N TYR A 173 13.64 -9.40 4.47
CA TYR A 173 14.05 -9.78 5.82
C TYR A 173 13.15 -10.90 6.39
N VAL A 174 11.82 -10.72 6.37
CA VAL A 174 10.88 -11.73 6.87
C VAL A 174 10.95 -13.01 6.04
N LEU A 175 11.03 -12.92 4.72
CA LEU A 175 11.19 -14.08 3.85
C LEU A 175 12.46 -14.87 4.17
N SER A 176 13.56 -14.15 4.43
CA SER A 176 14.83 -14.77 4.83
C SER A 176 14.70 -15.50 6.17
N LEU A 177 14.05 -14.88 7.17
CA LEU A 177 13.78 -15.54 8.45
C LEU A 177 12.93 -16.80 8.27
N VAL A 178 11.91 -16.75 7.40
CA VAL A 178 11.07 -17.91 7.11
C VAL A 178 11.88 -19.05 6.53
N ILE A 179 12.72 -18.76 5.53
CA ILE A 179 13.60 -19.75 4.91
C ILE A 179 14.56 -20.35 5.93
N VAL A 180 15.27 -19.51 6.71
CA VAL A 180 16.23 -19.98 7.73
C VAL A 180 15.54 -20.85 8.77
N ASN A 181 14.35 -20.45 9.23
CA ASN A 181 13.62 -21.24 10.22
C ASN A 181 13.13 -22.57 9.64
N THR A 182 12.64 -22.62 8.41
CA THR A 182 12.25 -23.89 7.78
C THR A 182 13.45 -24.82 7.59
N LEU A 183 14.61 -24.27 7.22
CA LEU A 183 15.85 -25.06 7.07
C LEU A 183 16.40 -25.57 8.41
N SER A 184 16.14 -24.87 9.51
CA SER A 184 16.62 -25.24 10.85
C SER A 184 15.81 -26.37 11.50
N LYS A 185 14.63 -26.72 10.97
CA LYS A 185 13.84 -27.85 11.47
C LYS A 185 14.52 -29.19 11.10
N PRO A 186 14.66 -30.16 12.02
CA PRO A 186 15.25 -31.47 11.73
C PRO A 186 14.36 -32.24 10.73
N ARG A 187 14.99 -32.86 9.72
CA ARG A 187 14.32 -33.39 8.51
C ARG A 187 14.55 -34.89 8.33
N ARG A 188 13.58 -35.60 7.75
CA ARG A 188 13.71 -37.03 7.37
C ARG A 188 13.73 -37.24 5.85
N ARG A 189 13.14 -36.33 5.06
CA ARG A 189 13.19 -36.28 3.58
C ARG A 189 13.16 -34.86 3.03
N ASP A 190 13.90 -34.59 1.95
CA ASP A 190 13.95 -33.25 1.32
C ASP A 190 12.61 -32.79 0.70
N SER A 191 11.74 -33.74 0.31
CA SER A 191 10.38 -33.41 -0.16
C SER A 191 9.52 -32.73 0.91
N GLU A 192 9.86 -32.88 2.19
CA GLU A 192 9.15 -32.23 3.30
C GLU A 192 9.40 -30.73 3.34
N ILE A 193 10.50 -30.23 2.75
CA ILE A 193 10.88 -28.82 2.73
C ILE A 193 9.79 -27.99 2.03
N PHE A 194 9.42 -28.35 0.80
CA PHE A 194 8.39 -27.65 0.05
C PHE A 194 7.01 -27.75 0.70
N ALA A 195 6.71 -28.88 1.35
CA ALA A 195 5.46 -29.05 2.08
C ALA A 195 5.39 -28.13 3.31
N HIS A 196 6.48 -28.02 4.07
CA HIS A 196 6.59 -27.11 5.21
C HIS A 196 6.55 -25.64 4.77
N LEU A 197 7.32 -25.26 3.74
CA LEU A 197 7.33 -23.90 3.20
C LEU A 197 5.95 -23.46 2.69
N ARG A 198 5.24 -24.32 1.96
CA ARG A 198 3.89 -24.02 1.47
C ARG A 198 2.88 -23.91 2.62
N ARG A 199 3.00 -24.77 3.64
CA ARG A 199 2.16 -24.72 4.85
C ARG A 199 2.43 -23.45 5.68
N ASP A 200 3.67 -22.99 5.69
CA ASP A 200 4.10 -21.79 6.42
C ASP A 200 3.71 -20.47 5.69
N GLY A 201 3.07 -20.56 4.51
CA GLY A 201 2.52 -19.40 3.82
C GLY A 201 3.53 -18.60 3.00
N ILE A 202 4.66 -19.21 2.59
CA ILE A 202 5.70 -18.52 1.80
C ILE A 202 5.15 -17.85 0.53
N LEU A 203 4.14 -18.46 -0.10
CA LEU A 203 3.51 -17.94 -1.31
C LEU A 203 2.93 -16.53 -1.09
N THR A 204 2.36 -16.28 0.09
CA THR A 204 1.84 -14.94 0.45
C THR A 204 2.97 -13.92 0.49
N PHE A 205 4.11 -14.25 1.10
CA PHE A 205 5.27 -13.34 1.19
C PHE A 205 5.91 -13.07 -0.17
N VAL A 206 6.06 -14.11 -1.00
CA VAL A 206 6.60 -13.95 -2.36
C VAL A 206 5.68 -13.09 -3.22
N PHE A 207 4.36 -13.30 -3.12
CA PHE A 207 3.38 -12.51 -3.86
C PHE A 207 3.38 -11.04 -3.41
N VAL A 208 3.40 -10.77 -2.11
CA VAL A 208 3.48 -9.41 -1.57
C VAL A 208 4.77 -8.72 -2.00
N LEU A 209 5.91 -9.42 -1.92
CA LEU A 209 7.20 -8.89 -2.38
C LEU A 209 7.14 -8.54 -3.88
N ALA A 210 6.62 -9.43 -4.72
CA ALA A 210 6.47 -9.19 -6.16
C ALA A 210 5.61 -7.96 -6.45
N ILE A 211 4.47 -7.81 -5.75
CA ILE A 211 3.61 -6.64 -5.88
C ILE A 211 4.35 -5.36 -5.49
N ARG A 212 5.12 -5.36 -4.39
CA ARG A 212 5.83 -4.16 -3.90
C ARG A 212 7.07 -3.79 -4.71
N LEU A 213 7.64 -4.73 -5.45
CA LEU A 213 8.68 -4.42 -6.41
C LEU A 213 8.16 -3.51 -7.52
N ILE A 214 6.90 -3.66 -7.97
CA ILE A 214 6.32 -2.84 -9.04
C ILE A 214 6.41 -1.33 -8.74
N PRO A 215 5.85 -0.80 -7.63
CA PRO A 215 5.95 0.61 -7.32
C PRO A 215 7.39 1.05 -7.02
N LEU A 216 8.24 0.20 -6.45
CA LEU A 216 9.66 0.51 -6.27
C LEU A 216 10.35 0.75 -7.64
N PHE A 217 10.16 -0.18 -8.58
CA PHE A 217 10.66 -0.05 -9.95
C PHE A 217 10.10 1.21 -10.62
N GLN A 218 8.80 1.48 -10.50
CA GLN A 218 8.17 2.67 -11.06
C GLN A 218 8.74 3.97 -10.48
N ASN A 219 9.15 4.00 -9.22
CA ASN A 219 9.75 5.18 -8.60
C ASN A 219 11.22 5.36 -8.99
N ILE A 220 11.98 4.28 -9.13
CA ILE A 220 13.39 4.33 -9.56
C ILE A 220 13.51 4.78 -11.03
N TYR A 221 12.68 4.23 -11.91
CA TYR A 221 12.78 4.44 -13.35
C TYR A 221 11.85 5.54 -13.86
N GLY A 222 10.78 5.87 -13.14
CA GLY A 222 9.81 6.88 -13.55
C GLY A 222 10.39 8.28 -13.68
N ASP A 223 11.46 8.59 -12.96
CA ASP A 223 12.11 9.90 -12.98
C ASP A 223 12.89 10.16 -14.27
N ARG A 224 13.37 9.09 -14.94
CA ARG A 224 14.22 9.20 -16.14
C ARG A 224 13.46 9.58 -17.42
N HIS A 225 12.12 9.54 -17.42
CA HIS A 225 11.31 9.76 -18.62
C HIS A 225 10.49 11.06 -18.63
N MET A 226 10.49 11.88 -17.56
CA MET A 226 9.66 13.10 -17.48
C MET A 226 10.42 14.45 -17.55
N VAL A 227 11.70 14.45 -17.95
CA VAL A 227 12.46 15.67 -18.25
C VAL A 227 12.92 15.55 -19.71
N PRO A 228 12.48 16.36 -20.71
CA PRO A 228 11.82 17.69 -20.68
C PRO A 228 10.72 17.89 -21.77
N ARG A 229 9.41 17.94 -21.44
CA ARG A 229 8.40 18.41 -22.44
C ARG A 229 7.12 19.06 -21.91
N GLN A 230 6.99 19.34 -20.61
CA GLN A 230 5.78 19.99 -20.08
C GLN A 230 5.92 21.48 -19.74
N HIS A 231 7.15 22.01 -19.66
CA HIS A 231 7.35 23.43 -19.37
C HIS A 231 6.85 24.38 -20.47
N SER A 232 6.57 23.87 -21.68
CA SER A 232 6.13 24.69 -22.81
C SER A 232 4.63 24.73 -23.04
N LEU A 233 3.83 23.84 -22.43
CA LEU A 233 2.38 23.74 -22.70
C LEU A 233 1.50 24.45 -21.65
N TYR A 234 2.06 24.85 -20.50
CA TYR A 234 1.31 25.51 -19.42
C TYR A 234 1.47 27.03 -19.35
N LYS A 235 2.27 27.65 -20.25
CA LYS A 235 2.43 29.12 -20.29
C LYS A 235 1.33 29.86 -21.05
N THR A 236 0.28 29.21 -21.55
CA THR A 236 -0.79 29.85 -22.33
C THR A 236 -2.13 29.76 -21.61
N VAL A 237 -2.24 30.36 -20.43
CA VAL A 237 -3.52 30.84 -19.92
C VAL A 237 -3.33 32.33 -19.66
N PRO A 238 -3.87 33.23 -20.52
CA PRO A 238 -3.84 34.66 -20.26
C PRO A 238 -4.59 34.93 -18.96
N GLN A 239 -3.92 35.58 -18.01
CA GLN A 239 -4.61 36.22 -16.90
C GLN A 239 -5.53 37.28 -17.50
N GLY A 240 -6.83 37.00 -17.47
CA GLY A 240 -7.85 37.97 -17.84
C GLY A 240 -7.77 39.16 -16.88
N THR A 241 -7.39 40.30 -17.44
CA THR A 241 -7.51 41.64 -16.87
C THR A 241 -8.96 41.90 -16.48
N THR A 242 -9.22 42.03 -15.18
CA THR A 242 -10.41 42.71 -14.65
C THR A 242 -10.15 44.21 -14.74
N GLY A 243 -10.76 44.84 -15.76
CA GLY A 243 -11.10 46.26 -15.76
C GLY A 243 -12.45 46.49 -15.10
#